data_AF-A0A9X4L0Q0-F1
#
_entry.id   AF-A0A9X4L0Q0-F1
#
_cell.length_a   1.000
_cell.length_b   1.000
_cell.length_c   1.000
_cell.angle_alpha   90.00
_cell.angle_beta   90.00
_cell.angle_gamma   90.00
#
_symmetry.space_group_name_H-M   'P 1'
#
loop_
_entity.id
_entity.type
_entity.pdbx_description
1 polymer ?
#
loop_
_entity_poly.entity_id
_entity_poly.type
_entity_poly.pdbx_seq_one_letter_code
_entity_poly.pdbx_strand_id
1 'polypeptide(L)'
;MNKFKAAGGVIAGEFKRLKGSKMAMISIFGLALIPLLYSGMLIGAFWDPYGKLDRMPVAVVNADRGAALNGQKLAVGDDLVGELKKSAAFKWVFTDEKDALDGLSDHRYALAFVVPADFSAKTATLQDETPQQADVQYYVDDGWNYLTSRIGESAADKLKADVSREVTKAYAKAALESVGEAASGFGEAAEGAGKLTDGAKSAAGGAKTLHDNLTKLADGTLKLQQGFGQLTSGAASLKSGAGALASGSAKLDDGLKQLAAGQAKLSEGAVQADAGAGKLETGAGQLADSAGQLAAGAGQLADGTAQVADGAGQLAERLKQYAAAHPDDATAQQLAAASQRVAEGAAQTKQGAVSAEAGAARLSAAQQQLAAGAKQLHAGTSALRGGARTARRQARRCGERRCAAVRRREQAGVGSGDARERHPARELGRGRGAERRQAAGKRFRFARGRPA
;
A
#
# COMPACT_ATOMS: atom_id res chain seq x y z
N MET A 1 -82.54 96.38 -78.41
CA MET A 1 -82.88 94.95 -78.30
C MET A 1 -83.68 94.54 -79.53
N ASN A 2 -83.18 93.66 -80.42
CA ASN A 2 -84.02 92.80 -81.30
C ASN A 2 -83.28 92.00 -82.41
N LYS A 3 -81.97 92.20 -82.67
CA LYS A 3 -81.30 91.40 -83.73
C LYS A 3 -80.92 89.96 -83.31
N PHE A 4 -80.80 89.68 -82.01
CA PHE A 4 -80.47 88.32 -81.53
C PHE A 4 -81.68 87.37 -81.43
N LYS A 5 -82.92 87.87 -81.31
CA LYS A 5 -84.11 87.01 -81.25
C LYS A 5 -84.42 86.36 -82.61
N ALA A 6 -84.05 87.03 -83.71
CA ALA A 6 -84.22 86.52 -85.07
C ALA A 6 -83.23 85.37 -85.39
N ALA A 7 -81.98 85.45 -84.95
CA ALA A 7 -80.98 84.40 -85.21
C ALA A 7 -81.30 83.08 -84.48
N GLY A 8 -81.80 83.15 -83.24
CA GLY A 8 -82.20 81.95 -82.48
C GLY A 8 -83.37 81.19 -83.12
N GLY A 9 -84.32 81.91 -83.74
CA GLY A 9 -85.42 81.30 -84.49
C GLY A 9 -84.96 80.60 -85.77
N VAL A 10 -83.97 81.16 -86.48
CA VAL A 10 -83.38 80.56 -87.69
C VAL A 10 -82.58 79.31 -87.34
N ILE A 11 -81.77 79.33 -86.26
CA ILE A 11 -81.01 78.16 -85.81
C ILE A 11 -81.95 77.05 -85.30
N ALA A 12 -82.99 77.38 -84.52
CA ALA A 12 -83.99 76.41 -84.07
C ALA A 12 -84.81 75.85 -85.25
N GLY A 13 -85.11 76.66 -86.26
CA GLY A 13 -85.76 76.25 -87.51
C GLY A 13 -84.90 75.31 -88.37
N GLU A 14 -83.62 75.65 -88.58
CA GLU A 14 -82.64 74.78 -89.27
C GLU A 14 -82.43 73.46 -88.50
N PHE A 15 -82.36 73.49 -87.16
CA PHE A 15 -82.25 72.27 -86.35
C PHE A 15 -83.49 71.38 -86.48
N LYS A 16 -84.69 71.98 -86.56
CA LYS A 16 -85.95 71.24 -86.80
C LYS A 16 -86.01 70.67 -88.22
N ARG A 17 -85.41 71.35 -89.21
CA ARG A 17 -85.27 70.86 -90.60
C ARG A 17 -84.24 69.74 -90.72
N LEU A 18 -83.08 69.87 -90.07
CA LEU A 18 -82.05 68.84 -89.94
C LEU A 18 -82.58 67.58 -89.24
N LYS A 19 -83.38 67.74 -88.19
CA LYS A 19 -84.02 66.63 -87.46
C LYS A 19 -85.20 65.99 -88.22
N GLY A 20 -85.86 66.74 -89.10
CA GLY A 20 -86.96 66.25 -89.94
C GLY A 20 -86.50 65.50 -91.20
N SER A 21 -85.29 65.77 -91.71
CA SER A 21 -84.72 65.07 -92.87
C SER A 21 -83.86 63.89 -92.40
N LYS A 22 -84.30 62.66 -92.70
CA LYS A 22 -83.56 61.44 -92.35
C LYS A 22 -82.13 61.42 -92.91
N MET A 23 -81.91 61.98 -94.11
CA MET A 23 -80.57 62.01 -94.73
C MET A 23 -79.57 62.93 -94.02
N ALA A 24 -80.00 64.11 -93.56
CA ALA A 24 -79.08 65.06 -92.90
C ALA A 24 -78.60 64.57 -91.52
N MET A 25 -79.45 63.86 -90.77
CA MET A 25 -79.07 63.24 -89.49
C MET A 25 -78.05 62.11 -89.67
N ILE A 26 -78.17 61.31 -90.75
CA ILE A 26 -77.19 60.26 -91.08
C ILE A 26 -75.80 60.87 -91.34
N SER A 27 -75.73 62.00 -92.05
CA SER A 27 -74.46 62.68 -92.33
C SER A 27 -73.77 63.22 -91.07
N ILE A 28 -74.53 63.77 -90.10
CA ILE A 28 -73.98 64.25 -88.83
C ILE A 28 -73.49 63.07 -87.97
N PHE A 29 -74.27 61.98 -87.90
CA PHE A 29 -73.86 60.77 -87.18
C PHE A 29 -72.61 60.16 -87.79
N GLY A 30 -72.53 60.10 -89.12
CA GLY A 30 -71.33 59.64 -89.84
C GLY A 30 -70.11 60.50 -89.56
N LEU A 31 -70.25 61.82 -89.52
CA LEU A 31 -69.16 62.76 -89.23
C LEU A 31 -68.67 62.68 -87.77
N ALA A 32 -69.58 62.48 -86.82
CA ALA A 32 -69.23 62.30 -85.40
C ALA A 32 -68.68 60.90 -85.08
N LEU A 33 -69.01 59.90 -85.89
CA LEU A 33 -68.49 58.54 -85.76
C LEU A 33 -66.99 58.48 -86.04
N ILE A 34 -66.46 59.35 -86.92
CA ILE A 34 -65.04 59.34 -87.29
C ILE A 34 -64.14 59.65 -86.07
N PRO A 35 -64.35 60.75 -85.30
CA PRO A 35 -63.58 61.00 -84.08
C PRO A 35 -63.81 59.95 -82.97
N LEU A 36 -65.02 59.39 -82.84
CA LEU A 36 -65.34 58.38 -81.84
C LEU A 36 -64.67 57.03 -82.13
N LEU A 37 -64.66 56.59 -83.39
CA LEU A 37 -63.91 55.39 -83.80
C LEU A 37 -62.42 55.58 -83.57
N TYR A 38 -61.87 56.74 -83.94
CA TYR A 38 -60.46 57.06 -83.71
C TYR A 38 -60.10 57.07 -82.22
N SER A 39 -60.93 57.69 -81.38
CA SER A 39 -60.73 57.75 -79.92
C SER A 39 -60.90 56.38 -79.27
N GLY A 40 -61.89 55.58 -79.70
CA GLY A 40 -62.10 54.21 -79.23
C GLY A 40 -60.94 53.28 -79.58
N MET A 41 -60.39 53.42 -80.80
CA MET A 41 -59.21 52.68 -81.23
C MET A 41 -57.96 53.06 -80.41
N LEU A 42 -57.75 54.36 -80.15
CA LEU A 42 -56.63 54.82 -79.34
C LEU A 42 -56.74 54.39 -77.87
N ILE A 43 -57.91 54.53 -77.24
CA ILE A 43 -58.09 54.10 -75.84
C ILE A 43 -57.88 52.58 -75.73
N GLY A 44 -58.41 51.79 -76.67
CA GLY A 44 -58.18 50.34 -76.69
C GLY A 44 -56.70 49.97 -76.86
N ALA A 45 -55.95 50.73 -77.65
CA ALA A 45 -54.52 50.50 -77.85
C ALA A 45 -53.64 50.97 -76.67
N PHE A 46 -54.10 51.94 -75.88
CA PHE A 46 -53.32 52.54 -74.78
C PHE A 46 -53.83 52.20 -73.36
N TRP A 47 -54.92 51.44 -73.20
CA TRP A 47 -55.43 51.02 -71.88
C TRP A 47 -54.56 49.93 -71.23
N ASP A 48 -53.90 49.11 -72.05
CA ASP A 48 -53.00 48.06 -71.59
C ASP A 48 -51.81 47.88 -72.56
N PRO A 49 -50.91 48.90 -72.66
CA PRO A 49 -49.80 48.89 -73.60
C PRO A 49 -48.74 47.83 -73.28
N TYR A 50 -48.86 47.15 -72.13
CA TYR A 50 -47.93 46.12 -71.63
C TYR A 50 -48.60 44.75 -71.42
N GLY A 51 -49.90 44.58 -71.70
CA GLY A 51 -50.63 43.33 -71.47
C GLY A 51 -50.36 42.22 -72.49
N LYS A 52 -49.48 42.47 -73.47
CA LYS A 52 -49.07 41.52 -74.53
C LYS A 52 -47.56 41.30 -74.61
N LEU A 53 -46.83 41.63 -73.53
CA LEU A 53 -45.38 41.44 -73.46
C LEU A 53 -44.98 39.97 -73.55
N ASP A 54 -45.85 39.04 -73.15
CA ASP A 54 -45.72 37.58 -73.32
C ASP A 54 -45.51 37.14 -74.77
N ARG A 55 -45.79 38.01 -75.74
CA ARG A 55 -45.59 37.77 -77.19
C ARG A 55 -44.35 38.44 -77.75
N MET A 56 -43.75 39.37 -77.00
CA MET A 56 -42.55 40.10 -77.39
C MET A 56 -41.36 39.13 -77.32
N PRO A 57 -40.72 38.82 -78.47
CA PRO A 57 -39.60 37.91 -78.51
C PRO A 57 -38.37 38.58 -77.89
N VAL A 58 -37.89 38.02 -76.78
CA VAL A 58 -36.72 38.50 -76.07
C VAL A 58 -35.66 37.42 -76.12
N ALA A 59 -34.52 37.72 -76.75
CA ALA A 59 -33.40 36.81 -76.80
C ALA A 59 -32.68 36.78 -75.45
N VAL A 60 -32.30 35.60 -74.99
CA VAL A 60 -31.50 35.41 -73.78
C VAL A 60 -30.33 34.51 -74.11
N VAL A 61 -29.14 35.02 -73.84
CA VAL A 61 -27.86 34.35 -74.06
C VAL A 61 -27.24 34.11 -72.70
N ASN A 62 -26.88 32.86 -72.43
CA ASN A 62 -26.15 32.50 -71.22
C ASN A 62 -24.74 32.06 -71.59
N ALA A 63 -23.76 32.95 -71.41
CA ALA A 63 -22.36 32.63 -71.59
C ALA A 63 -21.68 32.19 -70.28
N ASP A 64 -22.39 32.28 -69.14
CA ASP A 64 -21.87 31.99 -67.80
C ASP A 64 -21.31 30.57 -67.70
N ARG A 65 -20.13 30.44 -67.08
CA ARG A 65 -19.43 29.14 -66.93
C ARG A 65 -19.63 28.50 -65.55
N GLY A 66 -20.32 29.19 -64.65
CA GLY A 66 -20.35 28.83 -63.24
C GLY A 66 -19.03 29.16 -62.53
N ALA A 67 -19.02 29.00 -61.22
CA ALA A 67 -17.86 29.20 -60.35
C ALA A 67 -17.88 28.22 -59.19
N ALA A 68 -16.83 28.24 -58.36
CA ALA A 68 -16.81 27.52 -57.10
C ALA A 68 -16.80 28.53 -55.94
N LEU A 69 -17.68 28.32 -54.97
CA LEU A 69 -17.71 29.07 -53.71
C LEU A 69 -17.67 28.04 -52.59
N ASN A 70 -16.64 28.10 -51.74
CA ASN A 70 -16.43 27.16 -50.62
C ASN A 70 -16.46 25.68 -51.03
N GLY A 71 -15.85 25.36 -52.18
CA GLY A 71 -15.78 24.00 -52.72
C GLY A 71 -17.10 23.47 -53.32
N GLN A 72 -18.19 24.26 -53.29
CA GLN A 72 -19.46 23.94 -53.94
C GLN A 72 -19.60 24.64 -55.29
N LYS A 73 -20.24 23.98 -56.26
CA LYS A 73 -20.52 24.55 -57.59
C LYS A 73 -21.60 25.63 -57.47
N LEU A 74 -21.27 26.85 -57.88
CA LEU A 74 -22.17 28.00 -57.97
C LEU A 74 -22.48 28.27 -59.45
N ALA A 75 -23.74 28.20 -59.84
CA ALA A 75 -24.16 28.37 -61.25
C ALA A 75 -25.33 29.37 -61.34
N VAL A 76 -25.07 30.61 -60.96
CA VAL A 76 -26.09 31.69 -60.87
C VAL A 76 -26.68 32.03 -62.23
N GLY A 77 -25.90 31.97 -63.31
CA GLY A 77 -26.40 32.19 -64.67
C GLY A 77 -27.39 31.11 -65.10
N ASP A 78 -27.09 29.84 -64.82
CA ASP A 78 -28.00 28.71 -65.08
C ASP A 78 -29.29 28.82 -64.26
N ASP A 79 -29.18 29.20 -62.99
CA ASP A 79 -30.33 29.41 -62.09
C ASP A 79 -31.22 30.57 -62.58
N LEU A 80 -30.63 31.69 -62.99
CA LEU A 80 -31.33 32.83 -63.57
C LEU A 80 -32.09 32.44 -64.85
N VAL A 81 -31.43 31.75 -65.79
CA VAL A 81 -32.05 31.24 -67.02
C VAL A 81 -33.19 30.27 -66.70
N GLY A 82 -32.99 29.41 -65.70
CA GLY A 82 -34.01 28.49 -65.20
C GLY A 82 -35.27 29.21 -64.69
N GLU A 83 -35.11 30.34 -64.01
CA GLU A 83 -36.23 31.18 -63.58
C GLU A 83 -36.88 31.97 -64.72
N LEU A 84 -36.09 32.51 -65.65
CA LEU A 84 -36.63 33.19 -66.83
C LEU A 84 -37.51 32.27 -67.68
N LYS A 85 -37.11 31.00 -67.85
CA LYS A 85 -37.92 29.97 -68.54
C LYS A 85 -39.30 29.76 -67.91
N LYS A 86 -39.43 29.95 -66.59
CA LYS A 86 -40.70 29.80 -65.86
C LYS A 86 -41.55 31.07 -65.91
N SER A 87 -40.94 32.21 -66.22
CA SER A 87 -41.61 33.51 -66.25
C SER A 87 -42.43 33.68 -67.52
N ALA A 88 -43.71 34.01 -67.39
CA ALA A 88 -44.58 34.36 -68.51
C ALA A 88 -44.49 35.86 -68.91
N ALA A 89 -43.48 36.59 -68.42
CA ALA A 89 -43.37 38.03 -68.64
C ALA A 89 -43.08 38.38 -70.12
N PHE A 90 -42.33 37.54 -70.83
CA PHE A 90 -41.94 37.74 -72.22
C PHE A 90 -41.94 36.42 -72.99
N LYS A 91 -41.91 36.50 -74.33
CA LYS A 91 -41.62 35.33 -75.16
C LYS A 91 -40.11 35.11 -75.18
N TRP A 92 -39.61 34.38 -74.20
CA TRP A 92 -38.19 34.09 -74.09
C TRP A 92 -37.70 33.20 -75.22
N VAL A 93 -36.61 33.60 -75.85
CA VAL A 93 -35.91 32.83 -76.87
C VAL A 93 -34.46 32.66 -76.44
N PHE A 94 -34.11 31.45 -76.03
CA PHE A 94 -32.75 31.14 -75.61
C PHE A 94 -31.92 30.78 -76.83
N THR A 95 -30.88 31.55 -77.10
CA THR A 95 -30.07 31.43 -78.30
C THR A 95 -28.61 31.81 -78.02
N ASP A 96 -27.74 31.74 -79.02
CA ASP A 96 -26.36 32.19 -78.89
C ASP A 96 -26.22 33.70 -79.13
N GLU A 97 -25.09 34.27 -78.70
CA GLU A 97 -24.84 35.71 -78.77
C GLU A 97 -24.96 36.26 -80.19
N LYS A 98 -24.51 35.48 -81.18
CA LYS A 98 -24.55 35.89 -82.56
C LYS A 98 -25.99 35.97 -83.08
N ASP A 99 -26.80 34.93 -82.88
CA ASP A 99 -28.21 34.95 -83.30
C ASP A 99 -29.03 35.99 -82.54
N ALA A 100 -28.73 36.22 -81.26
CA ALA A 100 -29.40 37.25 -80.46
C ALA A 100 -29.15 38.66 -81.01
N LEU A 101 -27.90 38.99 -81.37
CA LEU A 101 -27.52 40.30 -81.91
C LEU A 101 -27.93 40.47 -83.37
N ASP A 102 -27.76 39.44 -84.20
CA ASP A 102 -28.24 39.44 -85.60
C ASP A 102 -29.77 39.58 -85.61
N GLY A 103 -30.47 38.86 -84.72
CA GLY A 103 -31.92 38.93 -84.59
C GLY A 103 -32.45 40.25 -84.02
N LEU A 104 -31.66 41.03 -83.29
CA LEU A 104 -31.99 42.42 -82.97
C LEU A 104 -31.95 43.29 -84.22
N SER A 105 -30.88 43.16 -85.01
CA SER A 105 -30.67 43.93 -86.25
C SER A 105 -31.72 43.61 -87.32
N ASP A 106 -32.13 42.34 -87.40
CA ASP A 106 -33.17 41.84 -88.31
C ASP A 106 -34.60 41.99 -87.76
N HIS A 107 -34.76 42.66 -86.61
CA HIS A 107 -36.04 42.88 -85.91
C HIS A 107 -36.81 41.60 -85.52
N ARG A 108 -36.12 40.45 -85.44
CA ARG A 108 -36.66 39.18 -84.92
C ARG A 108 -36.80 39.18 -83.40
N TYR A 109 -35.94 39.92 -82.72
CA TYR A 109 -35.97 40.14 -81.28
C TYR A 109 -36.16 41.62 -81.01
N ALA A 110 -36.98 41.93 -80.01
CA ALA A 110 -37.19 43.30 -79.59
C ALA A 110 -36.17 43.74 -78.53
N LEU A 111 -35.55 42.78 -77.84
CA LEU A 111 -34.49 42.98 -76.87
C LEU A 111 -33.63 41.70 -76.77
N ALA A 112 -32.33 41.84 -76.53
CA ALA A 112 -31.46 40.73 -76.17
C ALA A 112 -30.79 40.95 -74.82
N PHE A 113 -30.75 39.91 -73.99
CA PHE A 113 -30.02 39.85 -72.74
C PHE A 113 -28.85 38.90 -72.85
N VAL A 114 -27.69 39.31 -72.38
CA VAL A 114 -26.47 38.50 -72.37
C VAL A 114 -25.95 38.41 -70.93
N VAL A 115 -25.99 37.19 -70.39
CA VAL A 115 -25.34 36.85 -69.12
C VAL A 115 -23.87 36.55 -69.44
N PRO A 116 -22.91 37.37 -68.98
CA PRO A 116 -21.50 37.22 -69.33
C PRO A 116 -20.88 35.93 -68.78
N ALA A 117 -19.75 35.51 -69.36
CA ALA A 117 -19.07 34.27 -68.96
C ALA A 117 -18.52 34.26 -67.52
N ASP A 118 -18.31 35.44 -66.93
CA ASP A 118 -17.79 35.64 -65.59
C ASP A 118 -18.88 35.97 -64.56
N PHE A 119 -20.16 35.83 -64.91
CA PHE A 119 -21.28 36.23 -64.06
C PHE A 119 -21.30 35.47 -62.71
N SER A 120 -21.22 34.15 -62.74
CA SER A 120 -21.10 33.35 -61.50
C SER A 120 -19.76 33.54 -60.80
N ALA A 121 -18.67 33.81 -61.54
CA ALA A 121 -17.35 34.04 -60.95
C ALA A 121 -17.30 35.34 -60.16
N LYS A 122 -17.84 36.43 -60.70
CA LYS A 122 -18.03 37.71 -60.00
C LYS A 122 -18.94 37.53 -58.78
N THR A 123 -20.01 36.75 -58.92
CA THR A 123 -20.88 36.41 -57.79
C THR A 123 -20.19 35.51 -56.74
N ALA A 124 -19.12 34.78 -57.09
CA ALA A 124 -18.34 34.01 -56.13
C ALA A 124 -17.32 34.87 -55.34
N THR A 125 -16.99 36.08 -55.80
CA THR A 125 -16.08 37.00 -55.07
C THR A 125 -16.72 37.64 -53.83
N LEU A 126 -17.93 37.23 -53.45
CA LEU A 126 -18.69 37.82 -52.34
C LEU A 126 -18.03 37.69 -50.96
N GLN A 127 -17.09 36.75 -50.79
CA GLN A 127 -16.31 36.56 -49.56
C GLN A 127 -14.90 37.16 -49.64
N ASP A 128 -14.54 37.74 -50.79
CA ASP A 128 -13.25 38.41 -50.99
C ASP A 128 -13.29 39.80 -50.34
N GLU A 129 -12.12 40.37 -50.04
CA GLU A 129 -12.00 41.73 -49.48
C GLU A 129 -12.64 42.81 -50.37
N THR A 130 -12.77 42.55 -51.68
CA THR A 130 -13.35 43.45 -52.68
C THR A 130 -14.33 42.70 -53.58
N PRO A 131 -15.62 42.63 -53.22
CA PRO A 131 -16.62 41.91 -53.99
C PRO A 131 -16.91 42.62 -55.33
N GLN A 132 -17.00 41.85 -56.41
CA GLN A 132 -17.34 42.36 -57.74
C GLN A 132 -18.84 42.24 -58.03
N GLN A 133 -19.41 43.27 -58.66
CA GLN A 133 -20.81 43.25 -59.09
C GLN A 133 -20.97 42.40 -60.35
N ALA A 134 -21.95 41.49 -60.32
CA ALA A 134 -22.33 40.68 -61.47
C ALA A 134 -23.41 41.43 -62.26
N ASP A 135 -23.05 41.90 -63.44
CA ASP A 135 -23.94 42.66 -64.32
C ASP A 135 -24.41 41.80 -65.51
N VAL A 136 -25.68 41.95 -65.88
CA VAL A 136 -26.24 41.38 -67.11
C VAL A 136 -26.29 42.48 -68.16
N GLN A 137 -25.79 42.19 -69.36
CA GLN A 137 -25.79 43.14 -70.46
C GLN A 137 -27.11 43.04 -71.21
N TYR A 138 -27.65 44.17 -71.65
CA TYR A 138 -28.86 44.20 -72.45
C TYR A 138 -28.67 45.10 -73.66
N TYR A 139 -29.32 44.72 -74.76
CA TYR A 139 -29.24 45.42 -76.03
C TYR A 139 -30.65 45.66 -76.57
N VAL A 140 -30.91 46.90 -76.96
CA VAL A 140 -32.15 47.34 -77.60
C VAL A 140 -31.82 48.00 -78.93
N ASP A 141 -32.67 47.83 -79.92
CA ASP A 141 -32.57 48.57 -81.19
C ASP A 141 -33.32 49.90 -81.07
N ASP A 142 -32.58 50.96 -80.74
CA ASP A 142 -33.11 52.31 -80.52
C ASP A 142 -33.49 53.03 -81.83
N GLY A 143 -33.17 52.46 -83.01
CA GLY A 143 -33.37 53.10 -84.31
C GLY A 143 -34.77 52.90 -84.91
N TRP A 144 -35.54 51.92 -84.42
CA TRP A 144 -36.74 51.46 -85.11
C TRP A 144 -38.06 51.96 -84.48
N ASN A 145 -38.16 52.07 -83.15
CA ASN A 145 -39.37 52.58 -82.46
C ASN A 145 -39.11 53.00 -80.99
N TYR A 146 -39.47 54.23 -80.62
CA TYR A 146 -39.38 54.77 -79.25
C TYR A 146 -40.16 53.96 -78.20
N LEU A 147 -41.27 53.30 -78.60
CA LEU A 147 -42.04 52.44 -77.71
C LEU A 147 -41.24 51.19 -77.29
N THR A 148 -40.37 50.68 -78.17
CA THR A 148 -39.55 49.49 -77.91
C THR A 148 -38.46 49.77 -76.88
N SER A 149 -37.83 50.94 -76.91
CA SER A 149 -36.83 51.34 -75.88
C SER A 149 -37.47 51.50 -74.50
N ARG A 150 -38.68 52.08 -74.41
CA ARG A 150 -39.42 52.22 -73.13
C ARG A 150 -39.94 50.90 -72.57
N ILE A 151 -40.40 50.01 -73.44
CA ILE A 151 -40.81 48.64 -73.03
C ILE A 151 -39.57 47.81 -72.63
N GLY A 152 -38.47 47.97 -73.36
CA GLY A 152 -37.18 47.35 -73.06
C GLY A 152 -36.60 47.80 -71.72
N GLU A 153 -36.75 49.08 -71.35
CA GLU A 153 -36.36 49.62 -70.04
C GLU A 153 -37.12 48.93 -68.90
N SER A 154 -38.45 48.75 -69.03
CA SER A 154 -39.27 48.00 -68.06
C SER A 154 -38.91 46.50 -67.97
N ALA A 155 -38.57 45.89 -69.12
CA ALA A 155 -38.07 44.52 -69.18
C ALA A 155 -36.71 44.37 -68.47
N ALA A 156 -35.80 45.33 -68.67
CA ALA A 156 -34.50 45.40 -68.01
C ALA A 156 -34.66 45.60 -66.50
N ASP A 157 -35.59 46.44 -66.04
CA ASP A 157 -35.90 46.62 -64.62
C ASP A 157 -36.43 45.33 -63.98
N LYS A 158 -37.31 44.61 -64.70
CA LYS A 158 -37.83 43.32 -64.23
C LYS A 158 -36.74 42.26 -64.13
N LEU A 159 -35.86 42.20 -65.13
CA LEU A 159 -34.70 41.30 -65.12
C LEU A 159 -33.72 41.66 -64.00
N LYS A 160 -33.45 42.95 -63.79
CA LYS A 160 -32.60 43.45 -62.70
C LYS A 160 -33.14 43.02 -61.34
N ALA A 161 -34.46 43.05 -61.15
CA ALA A 161 -35.10 42.55 -59.93
C ALA A 161 -34.96 41.02 -59.77
N ASP A 162 -35.06 40.27 -60.87
CA ASP A 162 -34.89 38.81 -60.87
C ASP A 162 -33.44 38.38 -60.62
N VAL A 163 -32.46 39.06 -61.25
CA VAL A 163 -31.02 38.92 -60.99
C VAL A 163 -30.70 39.22 -59.54
N SER A 164 -31.17 40.37 -59.02
CA SER A 164 -30.95 40.78 -57.64
C SER A 164 -31.49 39.75 -56.64
N ARG A 165 -32.65 39.15 -56.93
CA ARG A 165 -33.23 38.10 -56.09
C ARG A 165 -32.37 36.83 -56.05
N GLU A 166 -31.92 36.33 -57.20
CA GLU A 166 -31.11 35.10 -57.22
C GLU A 166 -29.71 35.32 -56.63
N VAL A 167 -29.09 36.48 -56.87
CA VAL A 167 -27.82 36.86 -56.20
C VAL A 167 -28.02 36.98 -54.69
N THR A 168 -29.10 37.61 -54.23
CA THR A 168 -29.42 37.73 -52.79
C THR A 168 -29.69 36.37 -52.14
N LYS A 169 -30.32 35.44 -52.86
CA LYS A 169 -30.58 34.07 -52.39
C LYS A 169 -29.28 33.27 -52.27
N ALA A 170 -28.38 33.39 -53.24
CA ALA A 170 -27.05 32.80 -53.16
C ALA A 170 -26.27 33.36 -51.96
N TYR A 171 -26.34 34.67 -51.73
CA TYR A 171 -25.73 35.35 -50.58
C TYR A 171 -26.28 34.84 -49.24
N ALA A 172 -27.60 34.82 -49.07
CA ALA A 172 -28.23 34.35 -47.84
C ALA A 172 -27.85 32.90 -47.52
N LYS A 173 -27.80 32.04 -48.56
CA LYS A 173 -27.37 30.64 -48.43
C LYS A 173 -25.91 30.53 -47.96
N ALA A 174 -24.98 31.23 -48.63
CA ALA A 174 -23.57 31.20 -48.27
C ALA A 174 -23.30 31.75 -46.86
N ALA A 175 -23.98 32.86 -46.48
CA ALA A 175 -23.85 33.43 -45.15
C ALA A 175 -24.38 32.49 -44.04
N LEU A 176 -25.53 31.85 -44.27
CA LEU A 176 -26.10 30.87 -43.34
C LEU A 176 -25.21 29.61 -43.20
N GLU A 177 -24.61 29.14 -44.30
CA GLU A 177 -23.66 28.02 -44.29
C GLU A 177 -22.40 28.36 -43.49
N SER A 178 -21.78 29.53 -43.73
CA SER A 178 -20.60 29.97 -42.97
C SER A 178 -20.89 30.15 -41.48
N VAL A 179 -22.08 30.63 -41.09
CA VAL A 179 -22.50 30.68 -39.69
C VAL A 179 -22.68 29.27 -39.10
N GLY A 180 -23.20 28.33 -39.90
CA GLY A 180 -23.31 26.92 -39.52
C GLY A 180 -21.94 26.26 -39.28
N GLU A 181 -20.97 26.49 -40.16
CA GLU A 181 -19.59 26.01 -40.01
C GLU A 181 -18.90 26.62 -38.79
N ALA A 182 -19.04 27.93 -38.58
CA ALA A 182 -18.50 28.58 -37.38
C ALA A 182 -19.13 28.02 -36.09
N ALA A 183 -20.45 27.79 -36.08
CA ALA A 183 -21.13 27.18 -34.94
C ALA A 183 -20.62 25.74 -34.68
N SER A 184 -20.36 24.96 -35.73
CA SER A 184 -19.75 23.63 -35.61
C SER A 184 -18.33 23.72 -35.01
N GLY A 185 -17.50 24.63 -35.53
CA GLY A 185 -16.15 24.86 -35.02
C GLY A 185 -16.13 25.29 -33.55
N PHE A 186 -17.08 26.13 -33.10
CA PHE A 186 -17.23 26.46 -31.68
C PHE A 186 -17.69 25.26 -30.84
N GLY A 187 -18.54 24.39 -31.40
CA GLY A 187 -18.92 23.13 -30.77
C GLY A 187 -17.71 22.22 -30.54
N GLU A 188 -16.87 22.03 -31.56
CA GLU A 188 -15.62 21.25 -31.47
C GLU A 188 -14.63 21.87 -30.47
N ALA A 189 -14.47 23.19 -30.48
CA ALA A 189 -13.62 23.90 -29.52
C ALA A 189 -14.12 23.75 -28.08
N ALA A 190 -15.44 23.82 -27.85
CA ALA A 190 -16.05 23.59 -26.54
C ALA A 190 -15.84 22.15 -26.07
N GLU A 191 -15.99 21.17 -26.97
CA GLU A 191 -15.71 19.75 -26.66
C GLU A 191 -14.21 19.53 -26.34
N GLY A 192 -13.32 20.17 -27.10
CA GLY A 192 -11.88 20.16 -26.84
C GLY A 192 -11.52 20.77 -25.48
N ALA A 193 -12.13 21.90 -25.11
CA ALA A 193 -11.97 22.52 -23.79
C ALA A 193 -12.53 21.63 -22.66
N GLY A 194 -13.63 20.91 -22.92
CA GLY A 194 -14.17 19.89 -22.01
C GLY A 194 -13.15 18.77 -21.76
N LYS A 195 -12.59 18.18 -22.83
CA LYS A 195 -11.55 17.14 -22.76
C LYS A 195 -10.31 17.62 -22.00
N LEU A 196 -9.88 18.87 -22.23
CA LEU A 196 -8.74 19.45 -21.52
C LEU A 196 -9.03 19.60 -20.01
N THR A 197 -10.24 20.04 -19.66
CA THR A 197 -10.68 20.17 -18.26
C THR A 197 -10.69 18.81 -17.56
N ASP A 198 -11.20 17.76 -18.22
CA ASP A 198 -11.23 16.41 -17.67
C ASP A 198 -9.83 15.80 -17.56
N GLY A 199 -8.95 16.09 -18.52
CA GLY A 199 -7.53 15.76 -18.45
C GLY A 199 -6.84 16.42 -17.25
N ALA A 200 -7.10 17.72 -17.02
CA ALA A 200 -6.54 18.46 -15.88
C ALA A 200 -7.05 17.92 -14.53
N LYS A 201 -8.34 17.57 -14.42
CA LYS A 201 -8.89 16.91 -13.23
C LYS A 201 -8.25 15.55 -12.98
N SER A 202 -8.04 14.77 -14.03
CA SER A 202 -7.38 13.45 -13.94
C SER A 202 -5.92 13.59 -13.50
N ALA A 203 -5.18 14.55 -14.04
CA ALA A 203 -3.81 14.85 -13.65
C ALA A 203 -3.72 15.32 -12.19
N ALA A 204 -4.65 16.18 -11.73
CA ALA A 204 -4.71 16.61 -10.33
C ALA A 204 -5.00 15.43 -9.38
N GLY A 205 -5.91 14.52 -9.76
CA GLY A 205 -6.18 13.29 -9.00
C GLY A 205 -4.97 12.36 -8.94
N GLY A 206 -4.24 12.21 -10.05
CA GLY A 206 -2.99 11.46 -10.12
C GLY A 206 -1.89 12.06 -9.24
N ALA A 207 -1.72 13.38 -9.27
CA ALA A 207 -0.74 14.10 -8.45
C ALA A 207 -1.05 13.96 -6.94
N LYS A 208 -2.33 14.05 -6.56
CA LYS A 208 -2.77 13.79 -5.18
C LYS A 208 -2.45 12.36 -4.74
N THR A 209 -2.76 11.38 -5.59
CA THR A 209 -2.46 9.96 -5.32
C THR A 209 -0.95 9.73 -5.16
N LEU A 210 -0.13 10.35 -6.01
CA LEU A 210 1.33 10.28 -5.90
C LEU A 210 1.83 10.90 -4.59
N HIS A 211 1.32 12.08 -4.22
CA HIS A 211 1.65 12.73 -2.96
C HIS A 211 1.32 11.84 -1.75
N ASP A 212 0.11 11.28 -1.69
CA ASP A 212 -0.33 10.40 -0.60
C ASP A 212 0.56 9.16 -0.48
N ASN A 213 0.98 8.58 -1.61
CA ASN A 213 1.88 7.42 -1.63
C ASN A 213 3.31 7.79 -1.22
N LEU A 214 3.82 8.96 -1.60
CA LEU A 214 5.13 9.45 -1.15
C LEU A 214 5.14 9.70 0.36
N THR A 215 4.06 10.24 0.92
CA THR A 215 3.92 10.40 2.37
C THR A 215 3.93 9.05 3.08
N LYS A 216 3.17 8.06 2.57
CA LYS A 216 3.21 6.68 3.12
C LYS A 216 4.59 6.04 3.03
N LEU A 217 5.33 6.29 1.94
CA LEU A 217 6.69 5.78 1.76
C LEU A 217 7.66 6.43 2.75
N ALA A 218 7.55 7.74 2.97
CA ALA A 218 8.35 8.46 3.97
C ALA A 218 8.08 7.91 5.38
N ASP A 219 6.81 7.75 5.76
CA ASP A 219 6.42 7.16 7.05
C ASP A 219 6.93 5.74 7.20
N GLY A 220 6.82 4.92 6.14
CA GLY A 220 7.33 3.56 6.12
C GLY A 220 8.86 3.50 6.30
N THR A 221 9.58 4.42 5.66
CA THR A 221 11.05 4.53 5.75
C THR A 221 11.49 4.96 7.16
N LEU A 222 10.78 5.91 7.78
CA LEU A 222 11.03 6.31 9.17
C LEU A 222 10.78 5.16 10.16
N LYS A 223 9.68 4.41 9.99
CA LYS A 223 9.40 3.21 10.79
C LYS A 223 10.49 2.15 10.61
N LEU A 224 10.96 1.94 9.38
CA LEU A 224 12.04 1.01 9.09
C LEU A 224 13.35 1.43 9.78
N GLN A 225 13.71 2.73 9.72
CA GLN A 225 14.86 3.28 10.41
C GLN A 225 14.77 3.07 11.93
N GLN A 226 13.60 3.34 12.53
CA GLN A 226 13.35 3.09 13.96
C GLN A 226 13.49 1.59 14.30
N GLY A 227 12.94 0.71 13.46
CA GLY A 227 13.08 -0.74 13.60
C GLY A 227 14.54 -1.21 13.55
N PHE A 228 15.35 -0.64 12.66
CA PHE A 228 16.80 -0.92 12.62
C PHE A 228 17.53 -0.41 13.87
N GLY A 229 17.14 0.74 14.42
CA GLY A 229 17.66 1.24 15.68
C GLY A 229 17.36 0.30 16.86
N GLN A 230 16.12 -0.21 16.92
CA GLN A 230 15.72 -1.22 17.91
C GLN A 230 16.48 -2.52 17.74
N LEU A 231 16.63 -3.02 16.51
CA LEU A 231 17.38 -4.24 16.21
C LEU A 231 18.85 -4.11 16.62
N THR A 232 19.48 -2.96 16.33
CA THR A 232 20.87 -2.68 16.71
C THR A 232 21.05 -2.65 18.23
N SER A 233 20.10 -2.01 18.94
CA SER A 233 20.08 -1.97 20.41
C SER A 233 19.87 -3.36 21.02
N GLY A 234 18.99 -4.16 20.42
CA GLY A 234 18.75 -5.56 20.79
C GLY A 234 19.99 -6.43 20.59
N ALA A 235 20.68 -6.28 19.45
CA ALA A 235 21.92 -7.01 19.16
C ALA A 235 23.06 -6.63 20.13
N ALA A 236 23.19 -5.33 20.47
CA ALA A 236 24.15 -4.87 21.48
C ALA A 236 23.84 -5.45 22.87
N SER A 237 22.57 -5.48 23.26
CA SER A 237 22.12 -6.07 24.52
C SER A 237 22.39 -7.57 24.57
N LEU A 238 22.13 -8.29 23.47
CA LEU A 238 22.43 -9.71 23.34
C LEU A 238 23.93 -10.00 23.45
N LYS A 239 24.77 -9.19 22.78
CA LYS A 239 26.25 -9.30 22.88
C LYS A 239 26.72 -9.08 24.32
N SER A 240 26.18 -8.07 25.01
CA SER A 240 26.49 -7.81 26.42
C SER A 240 26.07 -8.98 27.32
N GLY A 241 24.84 -9.49 27.14
CA GLY A 241 24.33 -10.65 27.86
C GLY A 241 25.17 -11.92 27.63
N ALA A 242 25.61 -12.17 26.39
CA ALA A 242 26.51 -13.27 26.06
C ALA A 242 27.88 -13.12 26.74
N GLY A 243 28.43 -11.90 26.79
CA GLY A 243 29.68 -11.60 27.51
C GLY A 243 29.56 -11.80 29.02
N ALA A 244 28.42 -11.39 29.61
CA ALA A 244 28.13 -11.61 31.02
C ALA A 244 27.98 -13.10 31.35
N LEU A 245 27.31 -13.88 30.48
CA LEU A 245 27.19 -15.32 30.61
C LEU A 245 28.55 -16.01 30.53
N ALA A 246 29.40 -15.67 29.56
CA ALA A 246 30.74 -16.21 29.43
C ALA A 246 31.60 -15.93 30.68
N SER A 247 31.54 -14.70 31.20
CA SER A 247 32.22 -14.31 32.43
C SER A 247 31.70 -15.07 33.65
N GLY A 248 30.38 -15.26 33.75
CA GLY A 248 29.75 -16.07 34.80
C GLY A 248 30.15 -17.54 34.73
N SER A 249 30.23 -18.12 33.53
CA SER A 249 30.71 -19.48 33.31
C SER A 249 32.18 -19.67 33.69
N ALA A 250 33.04 -18.69 33.38
CA ALA A 250 34.44 -18.72 33.79
C ALA A 250 34.59 -18.68 35.33
N LYS A 251 33.85 -17.79 36.00
CA LYS A 251 33.81 -17.74 37.48
C LYS A 251 33.31 -19.04 38.10
N LEU A 252 32.31 -19.67 37.50
CA LEU A 252 31.81 -20.97 37.95
C LEU A 252 32.87 -22.07 37.79
N ASP A 253 33.57 -22.11 36.66
CA ASP A 253 34.66 -23.06 36.42
C ASP A 253 35.80 -22.90 37.43
N ASP A 254 36.22 -21.65 37.71
CA ASP A 254 37.21 -21.36 38.73
C ASP A 254 36.74 -21.77 40.14
N GLY A 255 35.48 -21.48 40.49
CA GLY A 255 34.88 -21.92 41.75
C GLY A 255 34.85 -23.45 41.88
N LEU A 256 34.58 -24.17 40.78
CA LEU A 256 34.62 -25.63 40.77
C LEU A 256 36.04 -26.19 40.91
N LYS A 257 37.05 -25.55 40.29
CA LYS A 257 38.46 -25.90 40.49
C LYS A 257 38.89 -25.70 41.95
N GLN A 258 38.50 -24.58 42.56
CA GLN A 258 38.78 -24.31 43.97
C GLN A 258 38.11 -25.34 44.89
N LEU A 259 36.84 -25.68 44.62
CA LEU A 259 36.14 -26.72 45.37
C LEU A 259 36.83 -28.09 45.24
N ALA A 260 37.27 -28.46 44.03
CA ALA A 260 37.99 -29.71 43.80
C ALA A 260 39.33 -29.74 44.56
N ALA A 261 40.07 -28.63 44.59
CA ALA A 261 41.30 -28.51 45.38
C ALA A 261 41.02 -28.60 46.88
N GLY A 262 39.96 -27.95 47.38
CA GLY A 262 39.53 -28.05 48.78
C GLY A 262 39.15 -29.47 49.18
N GLN A 263 38.43 -30.20 48.31
CA GLN A 263 38.11 -31.61 48.53
C GLN A 263 39.35 -32.51 48.57
N ALA A 264 40.36 -32.24 47.75
CA ALA A 264 41.63 -32.98 47.78
C ALA A 264 42.35 -32.78 49.13
N LYS A 265 42.49 -31.52 49.58
CA LYS A 265 43.07 -31.18 50.88
C LYS A 265 42.32 -31.83 52.04
N LEU A 266 40.98 -31.79 52.02
CA LEU A 266 40.16 -32.46 53.05
C LEU A 266 40.40 -33.97 53.07
N SER A 267 40.49 -34.61 51.90
CA SER A 267 40.76 -36.03 51.80
C SER A 267 42.15 -36.39 52.32
N GLU A 268 43.17 -35.58 52.06
CA GLU A 268 44.52 -35.76 52.59
C GLU A 268 44.55 -35.59 54.11
N GLY A 269 43.93 -34.54 54.63
CA GLY A 269 43.81 -34.30 56.07
C GLY A 269 43.07 -35.43 56.80
N ALA A 270 42.00 -35.98 56.20
CA ALA A 270 41.29 -37.12 56.76
C ALA A 270 42.14 -38.40 56.82
N VAL A 271 43.01 -38.63 55.82
CA VAL A 271 43.97 -39.76 55.83
C VAL A 271 45.02 -39.57 56.93
N GLN A 272 45.54 -38.36 57.10
CA GLN A 272 46.51 -38.05 58.14
C GLN A 272 45.91 -38.20 59.54
N ALA A 273 44.69 -37.69 59.74
CA ALA A 273 43.97 -37.80 61.01
C ALA A 273 43.68 -39.27 61.38
N ASP A 274 43.26 -40.07 60.41
CA ASP A 274 43.04 -41.52 60.59
C ASP A 274 44.33 -42.24 61.00
N ALA A 275 45.43 -41.98 60.30
CA ALA A 275 46.73 -42.56 60.63
C ALA A 275 47.23 -42.13 62.02
N GLY A 276 47.02 -40.86 62.39
CA GLY A 276 47.36 -40.34 63.72
C GLY A 276 46.53 -40.97 64.83
N ALA A 277 45.22 -41.13 64.60
CA ALA A 277 44.32 -41.76 65.56
C ALA A 277 44.64 -43.25 65.76
N GLY A 278 45.00 -43.98 64.70
CA GLY A 278 45.45 -45.38 64.82
C GLY A 278 46.75 -45.53 65.59
N LYS A 279 47.70 -44.59 65.45
CA LYS A 279 48.92 -44.54 66.27
C LYS A 279 48.59 -44.28 67.74
N LEU A 280 47.68 -43.36 68.02
CA LEU A 280 47.24 -43.06 69.39
C LEU A 280 46.55 -44.26 70.04
N GLU A 281 45.66 -44.95 69.30
CA GLU A 281 45.00 -46.18 69.78
C GLU A 281 46.03 -47.26 70.15
N THR A 282 47.00 -47.49 69.26
CA THR A 282 48.08 -48.47 69.49
C THR A 282 48.91 -48.12 70.72
N GLY A 283 49.34 -46.86 70.84
CA GLY A 283 50.16 -46.39 71.96
C GLY A 283 49.41 -46.42 73.30
N ALA A 284 48.14 -46.03 73.32
CA ALA A 284 47.30 -46.09 74.51
C ALA A 284 47.08 -47.55 74.97
N GLY A 285 46.90 -48.48 74.04
CA GLY A 285 46.84 -49.92 74.35
C GLY A 285 48.13 -50.44 74.99
N GLN A 286 49.28 -50.14 74.38
CA GLN A 286 50.60 -50.53 74.94
C GLN A 286 50.84 -49.97 76.34
N LEU A 287 50.42 -48.73 76.60
CA LEU A 287 50.57 -48.10 77.90
C LEU A 287 49.63 -48.73 78.95
N ALA A 288 48.42 -49.10 78.57
CA ALA A 288 47.50 -49.85 79.43
C ALA A 288 48.06 -51.22 79.80
N ASP A 289 48.60 -51.96 78.82
CA ASP A 289 49.22 -53.27 79.04
C ASP A 289 50.42 -53.17 80.00
N SER A 290 51.29 -52.17 79.78
CA SER A 290 52.46 -51.92 80.64
C SER A 290 52.08 -51.55 82.07
N ALA A 291 51.02 -50.75 82.24
CA ALA A 291 50.49 -50.40 83.56
C ALA A 291 49.89 -51.63 84.27
N GLY A 292 49.23 -52.53 83.54
CA GLY A 292 48.75 -53.81 84.07
C GLY A 292 49.89 -54.73 84.52
N GLN A 293 50.97 -54.82 83.73
CA GLN A 293 52.19 -55.55 84.11
C GLN A 293 52.84 -54.97 85.37
N LEU A 294 52.92 -53.64 85.47
CA LEU A 294 53.43 -52.95 86.66
C LEU A 294 52.59 -53.26 87.92
N ALA A 295 51.26 -53.25 87.79
CA ALA A 295 50.37 -53.61 88.90
C ALA A 295 50.59 -55.06 89.34
N ALA A 296 50.66 -56.00 88.40
CA ALA A 296 50.92 -57.41 88.70
C ALA A 296 52.28 -57.61 89.39
N GLY A 297 53.34 -56.94 88.91
CA GLY A 297 54.66 -57.00 89.53
C GLY A 297 54.70 -56.38 90.93
N ALA A 298 53.97 -55.29 91.16
CA ALA A 298 53.82 -54.68 92.49
C ALA A 298 53.08 -55.61 93.47
N GLY A 299 52.04 -56.31 93.00
CA GLY A 299 51.34 -57.34 93.79
C GLY A 299 52.26 -58.51 94.15
N GLN A 300 53.05 -59.02 93.19
CA GLN A 300 54.04 -60.07 93.46
C GLN A 300 55.09 -59.62 94.48
N LEU A 301 55.53 -58.36 94.42
CA LEU A 301 56.45 -57.79 95.42
C LEU A 301 55.79 -57.69 96.80
N ALA A 302 54.52 -57.29 96.88
CA ALA A 302 53.75 -57.23 98.12
C ALA A 302 53.61 -58.63 98.75
N ASP A 303 53.32 -59.65 97.95
CA ASP A 303 53.19 -61.03 98.41
C ASP A 303 54.54 -61.60 98.89
N GLY A 304 55.61 -61.42 98.12
CA GLY A 304 56.94 -61.87 98.49
C GLY A 304 57.46 -61.18 99.76
N THR A 305 57.23 -59.88 99.90
CA THR A 305 57.62 -59.13 101.12
C THR A 305 56.77 -59.51 102.32
N ALA A 306 55.50 -59.89 102.13
CA ALA A 306 54.68 -60.47 103.19
C ALA A 306 55.27 -61.79 103.70
N GLN A 307 55.68 -62.68 102.80
CA GLN A 307 56.33 -63.95 103.16
C GLN A 307 57.64 -63.73 103.93
N VAL A 308 58.44 -62.75 103.53
CA VAL A 308 59.67 -62.36 104.25
C VAL A 308 59.33 -61.80 105.64
N ALA A 309 58.32 -60.94 105.76
CA ALA A 309 57.88 -60.38 107.03
C ALA A 309 57.40 -61.48 107.99
N ASP A 310 56.57 -62.41 107.49
CA ASP A 310 56.04 -63.53 108.28
C ASP A 310 57.17 -64.47 108.73
N GLY A 311 58.08 -64.83 107.83
CA GLY A 311 59.23 -65.69 108.15
C GLY A 311 60.19 -65.05 109.15
N ALA A 312 60.52 -63.77 108.98
CA ALA A 312 61.36 -63.02 109.91
C ALA A 312 60.68 -62.84 111.28
N GLY A 313 59.36 -62.63 111.30
CA GLY A 313 58.57 -62.55 112.53
C GLY A 313 58.54 -63.88 113.29
N GLN A 314 58.32 -65.00 112.59
CA GLN A 314 58.40 -66.34 113.18
C GLN A 314 59.79 -66.66 113.74
N LEU A 315 60.85 -66.29 113.02
CA LEU A 315 62.23 -66.44 113.48
C LEU A 315 62.50 -65.58 114.72
N ALA A 316 62.09 -64.31 114.71
CA ALA A 316 62.22 -63.42 115.86
C ALA A 316 61.52 -64.00 117.10
N GLU A 317 60.32 -64.55 116.93
CA GLU A 317 59.54 -65.15 118.03
C GLU A 317 60.23 -66.39 118.61
N ARG A 318 60.72 -67.30 117.76
CA ARG A 318 61.49 -68.47 118.21
C ARG A 318 62.78 -68.08 118.93
N LEU A 319 63.49 -67.06 118.44
CA LEU A 319 64.70 -66.55 119.09
C LEU A 319 64.40 -65.87 120.43
N LYS A 320 63.27 -65.15 120.57
CA LYS A 320 62.81 -64.61 121.86
C LYS A 320 62.52 -65.73 122.85
N GLN A 321 61.85 -66.80 122.43
CA GLN A 321 61.58 -67.97 123.28
C GLN A 321 62.88 -68.67 123.72
N TYR A 322 63.84 -68.83 122.79
CA TYR A 322 65.16 -69.38 123.11
C TYR A 322 65.96 -68.49 124.07
N ALA A 323 65.97 -67.18 123.85
CA ALA A 323 66.66 -66.21 124.70
C ALA A 323 66.02 -66.10 126.11
N ALA A 324 64.70 -66.28 126.22
CA ALA A 324 64.01 -66.35 127.51
C ALA A 324 64.43 -67.60 128.33
N ALA A 325 64.76 -68.70 127.65
CA ALA A 325 65.30 -69.90 128.27
C ALA A 325 66.81 -69.83 128.56
N HIS A 326 67.55 -68.91 127.92
CA HIS A 326 69.00 -68.73 128.06
C HIS A 326 69.36 -67.25 128.24
N PRO A 327 69.17 -66.68 129.45
CA PRO A 327 69.26 -65.23 129.67
C PRO A 327 70.64 -64.61 129.38
N ASP A 328 71.70 -65.41 129.47
CA ASP A 328 73.10 -64.97 129.29
C ASP A 328 73.56 -64.92 127.83
N ASP A 329 72.75 -65.41 126.87
CA ASP A 329 73.08 -65.39 125.44
C ASP A 329 72.67 -64.06 124.78
N ALA A 330 73.57 -63.08 124.89
CA ALA A 330 73.40 -61.76 124.27
C ALA A 330 73.28 -61.83 122.72
N THR A 331 73.85 -62.84 122.08
CA THR A 331 73.79 -63.02 120.64
C THR A 331 72.39 -63.41 120.19
N ALA A 332 71.70 -64.30 120.93
CA ALA A 332 70.32 -64.66 120.67
C ALA A 332 69.37 -63.45 120.77
N GLN A 333 69.56 -62.58 121.77
CA GLN A 333 68.78 -61.34 121.92
C GLN A 333 69.01 -60.36 120.76
N GLN A 334 70.27 -60.18 120.34
CA GLN A 334 70.61 -59.34 119.20
C GLN A 334 70.02 -59.86 117.88
N LEU A 335 70.05 -61.18 117.67
CA LEU A 335 69.50 -61.81 116.46
C LEU A 335 67.96 -61.75 116.44
N ALA A 336 67.30 -61.87 117.59
CA ALA A 336 65.86 -61.67 117.72
C ALA A 336 65.47 -60.23 117.34
N ALA A 337 66.19 -59.23 117.85
CA ALA A 337 65.97 -57.82 117.52
C ALA A 337 66.29 -57.51 116.05
N ALA A 338 67.32 -58.12 115.47
CA ALA A 338 67.62 -58.00 114.04
C ALA A 338 66.49 -58.61 113.17
N SER A 339 66.00 -59.80 113.53
CA SER A 339 64.90 -60.48 112.81
C SER A 339 63.59 -59.68 112.91
N GLN A 340 63.31 -59.09 114.07
CA GLN A 340 62.16 -58.19 114.25
C GLN A 340 62.26 -56.94 113.35
N ARG A 341 63.44 -56.30 113.27
CA ARG A 341 63.67 -55.16 112.36
C ARG A 341 63.51 -55.53 110.89
N VAL A 342 63.92 -56.74 110.50
CA VAL A 342 63.68 -57.26 109.14
C VAL A 342 62.19 -57.44 108.90
N ALA A 343 61.43 -58.00 109.86
CA ALA A 343 59.99 -58.16 109.74
C ALA A 343 59.26 -56.80 109.60
N GLU A 344 59.65 -55.80 110.39
CA GLU A 344 59.11 -54.44 110.33
C GLU A 344 59.45 -53.74 109.00
N GLY A 345 60.70 -53.84 108.54
CA GLY A 345 61.12 -53.30 107.25
C GLY A 345 60.42 -53.99 106.06
N ALA A 346 60.22 -55.30 106.14
CA ALA A 346 59.46 -56.05 105.14
C ALA A 346 57.97 -55.65 105.14
N ALA A 347 57.38 -55.42 106.33
CA ALA A 347 56.00 -54.93 106.45
C ALA A 347 55.84 -53.51 105.87
N GLN A 348 56.81 -52.62 106.08
CA GLN A 348 56.83 -51.29 105.46
C GLN A 348 56.95 -51.38 103.94
N THR A 349 57.83 -52.26 103.43
CA THR A 349 58.00 -52.49 101.99
C THR A 349 56.72 -53.05 101.37
N LYS A 350 56.03 -53.96 102.05
CA LYS A 350 54.71 -54.47 101.63
C LYS A 350 53.68 -53.35 101.50
N GLN A 351 53.60 -52.44 102.48
CA GLN A 351 52.67 -51.30 102.40
C GLN A 351 52.99 -50.38 101.22
N GLY A 352 54.28 -50.17 100.93
CA GLY A 352 54.73 -49.46 99.73
C GLY A 352 54.34 -50.18 98.44
N ALA A 353 54.52 -51.50 98.38
CA ALA A 353 54.17 -52.33 97.23
C ALA A 353 52.65 -52.36 96.97
N VAL A 354 51.82 -52.48 98.01
CA VAL A 354 50.36 -52.40 97.91
C VAL A 354 49.91 -51.02 97.42
N SER A 355 50.57 -49.94 97.89
CA SER A 355 50.28 -48.58 97.42
C SER A 355 50.67 -48.40 95.95
N ALA A 356 51.80 -48.97 95.53
CA ALA A 356 52.26 -48.97 94.15
C ALA A 356 51.34 -49.79 93.23
N GLU A 357 50.87 -50.96 93.68
CA GLU A 357 49.89 -51.78 92.98
C GLU A 357 48.58 -51.04 92.78
N ALA A 358 48.03 -50.43 93.83
CA ALA A 358 46.80 -49.64 93.74
C ALA A 358 46.97 -48.44 92.80
N GLY A 359 48.13 -47.79 92.81
CA GLY A 359 48.49 -46.71 91.89
C GLY A 359 48.57 -47.19 90.44
N ALA A 360 49.25 -48.30 90.19
CA ALA A 360 49.39 -48.91 88.87
C ALA A 360 48.05 -49.44 88.33
N ALA A 361 47.19 -50.00 89.18
CA ALA A 361 45.85 -50.43 88.82
C ALA A 361 44.95 -49.25 88.41
N ARG A 362 45.01 -48.12 89.14
CA ARG A 362 44.30 -46.87 88.76
C ARG A 362 44.84 -46.31 87.44
N LEU A 363 46.16 -46.33 87.26
CA LEU A 363 46.79 -45.93 86.00
C LEU A 363 46.32 -46.83 84.85
N SER A 364 46.34 -48.16 85.02
CA SER A 364 45.86 -49.12 84.03
C SER A 364 44.41 -48.85 83.65
N ALA A 365 43.52 -48.63 84.63
CA ALA A 365 42.12 -48.29 84.36
C ALA A 365 41.97 -46.97 83.57
N ALA A 366 42.72 -45.92 83.94
CA ALA A 366 42.72 -44.66 83.22
C ALA A 366 43.26 -44.81 81.79
N GLN A 367 44.29 -45.63 81.58
CA GLN A 367 44.85 -45.91 80.27
C GLN A 367 43.92 -46.75 79.39
N GLN A 368 43.15 -47.68 79.98
CA GLN A 368 42.10 -48.40 79.27
C GLN A 368 40.97 -47.46 78.80
N GLN A 369 40.59 -46.48 79.62
CA GLN A 369 39.65 -45.44 79.19
C GLN A 369 40.22 -44.58 78.05
N LEU A 370 41.51 -44.23 78.11
CA LEU A 370 42.19 -43.51 77.03
C LEU A 370 42.24 -44.34 75.75
N ALA A 371 42.56 -45.64 75.84
CA ALA A 371 42.58 -46.56 74.71
C ALA A 371 41.20 -46.71 74.07
N ALA A 372 40.14 -46.81 74.88
CA ALA A 372 38.77 -46.83 74.39
C ALA A 372 38.40 -45.52 73.65
N GLY A 373 38.77 -44.36 74.21
CA GLY A 373 38.58 -43.06 73.57
C GLY A 373 39.37 -42.91 72.27
N ALA A 374 40.62 -43.38 72.24
CA ALA A 374 41.46 -43.38 71.05
C ALA A 374 40.89 -44.27 69.94
N LYS A 375 40.33 -45.44 70.30
CA LYS A 375 39.62 -46.33 69.37
C LYS A 375 38.36 -45.67 68.79
N GLN A 376 37.59 -44.96 69.60
CA GLN A 376 36.44 -44.19 69.12
C GLN A 376 36.85 -43.08 68.15
N LEU A 377 37.94 -42.36 68.47
CA LEU A 377 38.50 -41.33 67.58
C LEU A 377 39.00 -41.92 66.26
N HIS A 378 39.68 -43.07 66.30
CA HIS A 378 40.14 -43.76 65.11
C HIS A 378 38.98 -44.24 64.25
N ALA A 379 37.94 -44.83 64.84
CA ALA A 379 36.73 -45.20 64.13
C ALA A 379 36.06 -43.97 63.46
N GLY A 380 35.97 -42.85 64.17
CA GLY A 380 35.41 -41.60 63.66
C GLY A 380 36.20 -41.00 62.49
N THR A 381 37.52 -40.99 62.58
CA THR A 381 38.41 -40.50 61.50
C THR A 381 38.40 -41.44 60.29
N SER A 382 38.30 -42.76 60.50
CA SER A 382 38.08 -43.73 59.43
C SER A 382 36.76 -43.53 58.70
N ALA A 383 35.68 -43.27 59.44
CA ALA A 383 34.38 -42.95 58.87
C ALA A 383 34.43 -41.63 58.06
N LEU A 384 35.10 -40.60 58.57
CA LEU A 384 35.32 -39.33 57.87
C LEU A 384 36.07 -39.53 56.55
N ARG A 385 37.15 -40.32 56.56
CA ARG A 385 37.90 -40.70 55.34
C ARG A 385 37.01 -41.45 54.34
N GLY A 386 36.18 -42.37 54.82
CA GLY A 386 35.19 -43.07 54.00
C GLY A 386 34.17 -42.13 53.36
N GLY A 387 33.63 -41.19 54.15
CA GLY A 387 32.73 -40.13 53.69
C GLY A 387 33.37 -39.23 52.62
N ALA A 388 34.61 -38.79 52.84
CA ALA A 388 35.36 -37.97 51.89
C ALA A 388 35.56 -38.68 50.53
N ARG A 389 35.86 -39.99 50.54
CA ARG A 389 35.96 -40.80 49.31
C ARG A 389 34.63 -40.91 48.58
N THR A 390 33.53 -41.11 49.32
CA THR A 390 32.18 -41.21 48.74
C THR A 390 31.75 -39.88 48.12
N ALA A 391 31.96 -38.76 48.82
CA ALA A 391 31.69 -37.42 48.31
C ALA A 391 32.46 -37.14 47.01
N ARG A 392 33.74 -37.52 46.94
CA ARG A 392 34.56 -37.38 45.72
C ARG A 392 34.03 -38.21 44.54
N ARG A 393 33.54 -39.43 44.79
CA ARG A 393 32.92 -40.29 43.76
C ARG A 393 31.61 -39.70 43.25
N GLN A 394 30.77 -39.18 44.14
CA GLN A 394 29.51 -38.51 43.77
C GLN A 394 29.76 -37.24 42.95
N ALA A 395 30.76 -36.44 43.34
CA ALA A 395 31.17 -35.25 42.59
C ALA A 395 31.62 -35.59 41.16
N ARG A 396 32.43 -36.65 40.98
CA ARG A 396 32.85 -37.14 39.65
C ARG A 396 31.67 -37.59 38.78
N ARG A 397 30.75 -38.39 39.34
CA ARG A 397 29.55 -38.84 38.60
C ARG A 397 28.65 -37.68 38.19
N CYS A 398 28.50 -36.66 39.03
CA CYS A 398 27.78 -35.44 38.69
C CYS A 398 28.45 -34.67 37.54
N GLY A 399 29.79 -34.58 37.55
CA GLY A 399 30.56 -33.99 36.46
C GLY A 399 30.37 -34.73 35.13
N GLU A 400 30.54 -36.05 35.13
CA GLU A 400 30.36 -36.89 33.94
C GLU A 400 28.96 -36.77 33.33
N ARG A 401 27.91 -36.78 34.17
CA ARG A 401 26.52 -36.60 33.71
C ARG A 401 26.27 -35.22 33.10
N ARG A 402 26.85 -34.16 33.67
CA ARG A 402 26.72 -32.80 33.13
C ARG A 402 27.48 -32.65 31.81
N CYS A 403 28.70 -33.17 31.69
CA CYS A 403 29.45 -33.18 30.44
C CYS A 403 28.72 -33.97 29.33
N ALA A 404 28.10 -35.11 29.68
CA ALA A 404 27.26 -35.86 28.76
C ALA A 404 26.02 -35.08 28.30
N ALA A 405 25.38 -34.33 29.20
CA ALA A 405 24.23 -33.49 28.87
C ALA A 405 24.59 -32.30 27.96
N VAL A 406 25.75 -31.66 28.19
CA VAL A 406 26.25 -30.57 27.34
C VAL A 406 26.58 -31.09 25.93
N ARG A 407 27.30 -32.21 25.82
CA ARG A 407 27.60 -32.83 24.50
C ARG A 407 26.33 -33.22 23.73
N ARG A 408 25.30 -33.74 24.41
CA ARG A 408 24.00 -34.04 23.75
C ARG A 408 23.31 -32.77 23.24
N ARG A 409 23.43 -31.64 23.93
CA ARG A 409 22.88 -30.36 23.48
C ARG A 409 23.67 -29.75 22.33
N GLU A 410 25.00 -29.85 22.33
CA GLU A 410 25.81 -29.45 21.17
C GLU A 410 25.47 -30.30 19.93
N GLN A 411 25.35 -31.62 20.09
CA GLN A 411 24.95 -32.52 19.00
C GLN A 411 23.52 -32.26 18.50
N ALA A 412 22.60 -31.85 19.39
CA ALA A 412 21.24 -31.46 19.01
C ALA A 412 21.17 -30.06 18.36
N GLY A 413 22.05 -29.13 18.74
CA GLY A 413 22.10 -27.76 18.21
C GLY A 413 22.78 -27.61 16.86
N VAL A 414 23.66 -28.55 16.47
CA VAL A 414 24.31 -28.58 15.15
C VAL A 414 23.34 -29.04 14.03
N GLY A 415 22.14 -29.53 14.38
CA GLY A 415 21.13 -30.00 13.41
C GLY A 415 20.12 -28.96 12.89
N SER A 416 20.14 -27.70 13.36
CA SER A 416 19.10 -26.70 13.02
C SER A 416 19.61 -25.55 12.13
N GLY A 417 20.62 -25.81 11.30
CA GLY A 417 21.19 -24.84 10.35
C GLY A 417 20.54 -24.81 8.95
N ASP A 418 19.58 -25.69 8.65
CA ASP A 418 18.97 -25.78 7.31
C ASP A 418 17.45 -25.56 7.39
N ALA A 419 17.05 -24.35 7.80
CA ALA A 419 15.68 -23.88 7.64
C ALA A 419 15.48 -23.45 6.18
N ARG A 420 15.30 -24.43 5.27
CA ARG A 420 14.78 -24.17 3.93
C ARG A 420 13.38 -23.58 4.05
N GLU A 421 13.24 -22.36 3.54
CA GLU A 421 11.98 -21.71 3.20
C GLU A 421 11.06 -22.70 2.48
N ARG A 422 9.88 -22.94 3.06
CA ARG A 422 8.71 -23.42 2.31
C ARG A 422 7.53 -22.54 2.65
N HIS A 423 7.32 -21.54 1.79
CA HIS A 423 6.01 -20.97 1.56
C HIS A 423 5.05 -22.07 1.07
N PRO A 424 3.77 -22.04 1.48
CA PRO A 424 2.71 -22.60 0.66
C PRO A 424 1.77 -21.48 0.21
N ALA A 425 1.84 -21.17 -1.08
CA ALA A 425 0.75 -20.53 -1.79
C ALA A 425 -0.23 -21.60 -2.28
N ARG A 426 -1.51 -21.37 -2.01
CA ARG A 426 -2.74 -21.79 -2.72
C ARG A 426 -2.71 -23.07 -3.56
N GLU A 427 -3.68 -23.95 -3.28
CA GLU A 427 -4.52 -24.50 -4.35
C GLU A 427 -5.95 -24.79 -3.86
N LEU A 428 -6.91 -24.33 -4.66
CA LEU A 428 -8.35 -24.57 -4.58
C LEU A 428 -8.67 -25.87 -5.33
N GLY A 429 -9.58 -26.69 -4.79
CA GLY A 429 -10.53 -27.42 -5.64
C GLY A 429 -10.76 -28.90 -5.35
N ARG A 430 -12.06 -29.22 -5.19
CA ARG A 430 -12.75 -30.53 -5.29
C ARG A 430 -12.51 -31.49 -4.11
N GLY A 431 -13.53 -31.98 -3.41
CA GLY A 431 -14.89 -32.30 -3.81
C GLY A 431 -15.06 -33.82 -3.83
N ARG A 432 -15.53 -34.39 -2.71
CA ARG A 432 -16.13 -35.72 -2.46
C ARG A 432 -16.14 -35.88 -0.93
N GLY A 433 -17.26 -35.93 -0.22
CA GLY A 433 -18.43 -36.77 -0.46
C GLY A 433 -18.34 -37.98 0.47
N ALA A 434 -18.67 -37.80 1.76
CA ALA A 434 -18.88 -38.91 2.69
C ALA A 434 -19.90 -38.48 3.76
N GLU A 435 -21.12 -38.95 3.56
CA GLU A 435 -22.21 -38.95 4.54
C GLU A 435 -21.77 -39.59 5.85
N ARG A 436 -22.12 -38.96 6.97
CA ARG A 436 -22.63 -39.69 8.14
C ARG A 436 -23.59 -38.82 8.93
N ARG A 437 -24.82 -39.31 9.00
CA ARG A 437 -25.97 -38.81 9.74
C ARG A 437 -25.65 -38.74 11.23
N GLN A 438 -26.06 -37.66 11.89
CA GLN A 438 -26.61 -37.72 13.24
C GLN A 438 -27.61 -36.58 13.46
N ALA A 439 -28.63 -36.90 14.24
CA ALA A 439 -29.95 -36.32 14.23
C ALA A 439 -30.16 -35.23 15.29
N ALA A 440 -31.29 -34.54 15.12
CA ALA A 440 -32.13 -33.88 16.12
C ALA A 440 -31.68 -32.51 16.67
N GLY A 441 -32.43 -31.49 16.25
CA GLY A 441 -32.44 -30.17 16.88
C GLY A 441 -33.45 -29.23 16.21
N LYS A 442 -34.76 -29.46 16.43
CA LYS A 442 -35.82 -28.53 16.02
C LYS A 442 -35.65 -27.20 16.75
N ARG A 443 -35.69 -26.06 16.04
CA ARG A 443 -36.18 -24.78 16.59
C ARG A 443 -36.61 -23.80 15.49
N PHE A 444 -37.64 -23.04 15.86
CA PHE A 444 -38.61 -22.30 15.06
C PHE A 444 -38.06 -21.08 14.30
N ARG A 445 -38.76 -20.74 13.20
CA ARG A 445 -38.56 -19.56 12.35
C ARG A 445 -39.81 -18.66 12.47
N PHE A 446 -39.62 -17.41 12.88
CA PHE A 446 -40.52 -16.24 12.78
C PHE A 446 -39.56 -15.02 12.73
N ALA A 447 -39.76 -13.93 11.99
CA ALA A 447 -40.81 -13.47 11.11
C ALA A 447 -40.17 -12.44 10.15
N ARG A 448 -40.83 -12.22 9.01
CA ARG A 448 -40.59 -11.08 8.11
C ARG A 448 -40.97 -9.78 8.83
N GLY A 449 -40.20 -8.73 8.59
CA GLY A 449 -40.59 -7.33 8.79
C GLY A 449 -39.84 -6.46 7.79
N ARG A 450 -40.56 -5.87 6.85
CA ARG A 450 -40.16 -4.88 5.85
C ARG A 450 -41.23 -3.78 5.94
N PRO A 451 -41.06 -2.60 5.32
CA PRO A 451 -40.19 -1.47 5.67
C PRO A 451 -41.04 -0.23 6.07
N ALA A 452 -40.37 0.83 6.53
CA ALA A 452 -40.78 2.24 6.34
C ALA A 452 -39.50 3.07 6.21
#